data_AF-A0A8T6Y6C5-F1
#
_entry.id   AF-A0A8T6Y6C5-F1
#
_cell.length_a   1.000
_cell.length_b   1.000
_cell.length_c   1.000
_cell.angle_alpha   90.00
_cell.angle_beta   90.00
_cell.angle_gamma   90.00
#
_symmetry.space_group_name_H-M   'P 1'
#
loop_
_entity.id
_entity.type
_entity.pdbx_description
1 polymer ?
#
loop_
_entity_poly.entity_id
_entity_poly.type
_entity_poly.pdbx_seq_one_letter_code
_entity_poly.pdbx_strand_id
1 'polypeptide(L)'
;MTDDVTNTTDSSDGPKQLREAYERAQARIAELESQARSTAFEKAGLDPSKGIGKAVAALYDGDPSPDAIVEFAKTEFDWEPTGTQAQTDKERMVAQAQDRLDQVQAASSQVTAPDESTIDDQIATAESEGNWNAAMQLKMQKALDSFS
;
A
#
# COMPACT_ATOMS: atom_id res chain seq x y z
N MET A 1 -11.56 9.35 53.32
CA MET A 1 -10.27 9.63 53.98
C MET A 1 -9.34 8.55 53.47
N THR A 2 -8.79 8.64 52.24
CA THR A 2 -7.90 9.71 51.70
C THR A 2 -6.79 9.98 52.73
N ASP A 3 -5.50 9.78 52.48
CA ASP A 3 -4.63 9.90 51.28
C ASP A 3 -3.49 8.86 51.46
N ASP A 4 -2.72 8.41 50.47
CA ASP A 4 -1.76 9.22 49.72
C ASP A 4 -1.20 8.42 48.54
N VAL A 5 -1.31 9.02 47.37
CA VAL A 5 -0.69 8.62 46.11
C VAL A 5 0.67 9.28 46.05
N THR A 6 1.76 8.52 46.07
CA THR A 6 3.01 8.95 45.46
C THR A 6 3.64 7.79 44.70
N ASN A 7 2.98 7.40 43.61
CA ASN A 7 3.70 6.87 42.45
C ASN A 7 4.46 8.05 41.83
N THR A 8 5.62 8.38 42.38
CA THR A 8 6.56 9.33 41.80
C THR A 8 7.17 8.66 40.57
N THR A 9 6.40 8.67 39.47
CA THR A 9 6.96 8.48 38.14
C THR A 9 7.78 9.71 37.84
N ASP A 10 9.09 9.52 37.87
CA ASP A 10 10.11 10.48 37.47
C ASP A 10 9.74 11.08 36.11
N SER A 11 9.08 12.24 36.13
CA SER A 11 8.51 12.90 34.95
C SER A 11 9.58 13.73 34.20
N SER A 12 10.87 13.49 34.49
CA SER A 12 12.00 14.17 33.86
C SER A 12 12.52 13.45 32.60
N ASP A 13 12.21 12.16 32.42
CA ASP A 13 12.66 11.36 31.28
C ASP A 13 11.68 11.32 30.09
N GLY A 14 10.40 11.64 30.30
CA GLY A 14 9.37 11.64 29.24
C GLY A 14 9.75 12.47 28.00
N PRO A 15 10.11 13.77 28.13
CA PRO A 15 10.48 14.59 26.98
C PRO A 15 11.84 14.21 26.36
N LYS A 16 12.75 13.59 27.14
CA LYS A 16 14.06 13.14 26.67
C LYS A 16 13.93 11.85 25.85
N GLN A 17 13.14 10.89 26.34
CA GLN A 17 12.77 9.67 25.60
C GLN A 17 12.00 10.00 24.31
N LEU A 18 11.11 11.00 24.35
CA LEU A 18 10.38 11.43 23.15
C LEU A 18 11.33 12.03 22.09
N ARG A 19 12.32 12.83 22.52
CA ARG A 19 13.34 13.37 21.62
C ARG A 19 14.21 12.26 21.02
N GLU A 20 14.68 11.32 21.83
CA GLU A 20 15.45 10.17 21.35
C GLU A 20 14.63 9.29 20.39
N ALA A 21 13.33 9.09 20.67
CA ALA A 21 12.44 8.35 19.78
C ALA A 21 12.24 9.09 18.45
N TYR A 22 12.12 10.42 18.48
CA TYR A 22 12.00 11.25 17.28
C TYR A 22 13.28 11.23 16.44
N GLU A 23 14.45 11.37 17.07
CA GLU A 23 15.75 11.27 16.39
C GLU A 23 15.96 9.87 15.79
N ARG A 24 15.57 8.81 16.51
CA ARG A 24 15.64 7.43 15.98
C ARG A 24 14.67 7.21 14.83
N ALA A 25 13.47 7.78 14.88
CA ALA A 25 12.50 7.71 13.79
C ALA A 25 13.01 8.45 12.55
N GLN A 26 13.57 9.65 12.72
CA GLN A 26 14.22 10.39 11.64
C GLN A 26 15.40 9.63 11.03
N ALA A 27 16.28 9.06 11.87
CA ALA A 27 17.40 8.25 11.39
C ALA A 27 16.92 7.04 10.57
N ARG A 28 15.85 6.36 11.00
CA ARG A 28 15.24 5.26 10.25
C ARG A 28 14.62 5.72 8.93
N ILE A 29 13.98 6.88 8.90
CA ILE A 29 13.42 7.43 7.66
C ILE A 29 14.56 7.70 6.68
N ALA A 30 15.62 8.38 7.12
CA ALA A 30 16.78 8.66 6.28
C ALA A 30 17.46 7.38 5.77
N GLU A 31 17.57 6.35 6.60
CA GLU A 31 18.12 5.06 6.20
C GLU A 31 17.23 4.34 5.18
N LEU A 32 15.91 4.32 5.40
CA LEU A 32 14.96 3.74 4.44
C LEU A 32 14.94 4.49 3.11
N GLU A 33 15.00 5.82 3.14
CA GLU A 33 15.11 6.63 1.92
C GLU A 33 16.41 6.37 1.17
N SER A 34 17.53 6.26 1.89
CA SER A 34 18.81 5.91 1.30
C SER A 34 18.80 4.51 0.68
N GLN A 35 18.18 3.53 1.36
CA GLN A 35 18.04 2.17 0.84
C GLN A 35 17.11 2.10 -0.38
N ALA A 36 16.01 2.85 -0.35
CA ALA A 36 15.07 2.95 -1.47
C ALA A 36 15.76 3.55 -2.71
N ARG A 37 16.54 4.62 -2.53
CA ARG A 37 17.36 5.20 -3.60
C ARG A 37 18.39 4.20 -4.12
N SER A 38 19.19 3.59 -3.26
CA SER A 38 20.18 2.60 -3.70
C SER A 38 19.54 1.45 -4.49
N THR A 39 18.38 0.96 -4.02
CA THR A 39 17.62 -0.08 -4.72
C THR A 39 17.11 0.40 -6.09
N ALA A 40 16.68 1.66 -6.20
CA ALA A 40 16.24 2.24 -7.46
C ALA A 40 17.39 2.37 -8.46
N PHE A 41 18.58 2.77 -8.01
CA PHE A 41 19.80 2.79 -8.83
C PHE A 41 20.18 1.39 -9.31
N GLU A 42 20.16 0.40 -8.42
CA GLU A 42 20.44 -1.00 -8.78
C GLU A 42 19.43 -1.54 -9.79
N LYS A 43 18.14 -1.23 -9.63
CA LYS A 43 17.08 -1.58 -10.61
C LYS A 43 17.26 -0.87 -11.94
N ALA A 44 17.73 0.38 -11.91
CA ALA A 44 18.11 1.13 -13.11
C ALA A 44 19.36 0.54 -13.80
N GLY A 45 20.09 -0.38 -13.16
CA GLY A 45 21.34 -0.95 -13.68
C GLY A 45 22.57 -0.08 -13.44
N LEU A 46 22.50 0.85 -12.49
CA LEU A 46 23.56 1.80 -12.15
C LEU A 46 24.09 1.54 -10.73
N ASP A 47 25.41 1.57 -10.56
CA ASP A 47 26.05 1.48 -9.24
C ASP A 47 26.27 2.91 -8.68
N PRO A 48 25.56 3.33 -7.62
CA PRO A 48 25.69 4.68 -7.06
C PRO A 48 27.06 4.95 -6.43
N SER A 49 27.92 3.93 -6.27
CA SER A 49 29.26 4.05 -5.70
C SER A 49 30.36 4.20 -6.77
N LYS A 50 30.08 3.94 -8.05
CA LYS A 50 31.11 3.86 -9.10
C LYS A 50 30.67 4.45 -10.44
N GLY A 51 31.66 4.90 -11.22
CA GLY A 51 31.47 5.31 -12.62
C GLY A 51 30.34 6.31 -12.84
N ILE A 52 29.50 6.05 -13.85
CA ILE A 52 28.33 6.87 -14.20
C ILE A 52 27.29 6.85 -13.09
N GLY A 53 27.08 5.72 -12.41
CA GLY A 53 26.08 5.65 -11.33
C GLY A 53 26.41 6.57 -10.15
N LYS A 54 27.69 6.76 -9.81
CA LYS A 54 28.12 7.78 -8.83
C LYS A 54 27.86 9.20 -9.29
N ALA A 55 28.09 9.49 -10.57
CA ALA A 55 27.82 10.83 -11.12
C ALA A 55 26.31 11.11 -11.13
N VAL A 56 25.50 10.15 -11.57
CA VAL A 56 24.04 10.24 -11.53
C VAL A 56 23.56 10.39 -10.09
N ALA A 57 24.04 9.60 -9.13
CA ALA A 57 23.68 9.74 -7.72
C ALA A 57 24.07 11.09 -7.11
N ALA A 58 25.10 11.76 -7.64
CA ALA A 58 25.52 13.08 -7.18
C ALA A 58 24.75 14.24 -7.82
N LEU A 59 24.19 14.05 -9.02
CA LEU A 59 23.44 15.10 -9.73
C LEU A 59 21.92 14.91 -9.70
N TYR A 60 21.44 13.69 -9.40
CA TYR A 60 20.04 13.33 -9.47
C TYR A 60 19.36 13.44 -8.09
N ASP A 61 18.68 14.56 -7.88
CA ASP A 61 17.80 14.81 -6.71
C ASP A 61 16.31 14.61 -7.02
N GLY A 62 16.00 13.96 -8.14
CA GLY A 62 14.63 13.71 -8.61
C GLY A 62 13.93 12.53 -7.92
N ASP A 63 12.85 12.06 -8.56
CA ASP A 63 12.07 10.92 -8.10
C ASP A 63 12.96 9.65 -8.01
N PRO A 64 13.02 8.93 -6.87
CA PRO A 64 13.77 7.69 -6.73
C PRO A 64 13.15 6.50 -7.48
N SER A 65 12.49 6.74 -8.62
CA SER A 65 12.00 5.72 -9.54
C SER A 65 13.12 5.27 -10.49
N PRO A 66 13.30 3.95 -10.70
CA PRO A 66 14.31 3.44 -11.63
C PRO A 66 14.16 4.00 -13.05
N ASP A 67 12.93 4.21 -13.53
CA ASP A 67 12.69 4.77 -14.87
C ASP A 67 13.22 6.20 -15.01
N ALA A 68 12.98 7.03 -13.99
CA ALA A 68 13.42 8.42 -13.98
C ALA A 68 14.95 8.54 -13.85
N ILE A 69 15.57 7.64 -13.08
CA ILE A 69 17.04 7.53 -12.98
C ILE A 69 17.65 7.12 -14.34
N VAL A 70 17.03 6.16 -15.05
CA VAL A 70 17.48 5.73 -16.39
C VAL A 70 17.34 6.87 -17.40
N GLU A 71 16.22 7.61 -17.37
CA GLU A 71 16.00 8.73 -18.28
C GLU A 71 17.02 9.86 -18.06
N PHE A 72 17.32 10.17 -16.80
CA PHE A 72 18.35 11.15 -16.46
C PHE A 72 19.74 10.69 -16.91
N ALA A 73 20.11 9.43 -16.63
CA ALA A 73 21.39 8.86 -17.04
C ALA A 73 21.56 8.85 -18.57
N LYS A 74 20.49 8.56 -19.32
CA LYS A 74 20.48 8.66 -20.79
C LYS A 74 20.70 10.09 -21.27
N THR A 75 19.98 11.04 -20.70
CA THR A 75 19.96 12.43 -21.18
C THR A 75 21.27 13.16 -20.86
N GLU A 76 21.80 12.99 -19.65
CA GLU A 76 22.96 13.74 -19.17
C GLU A 76 24.29 13.03 -19.41
N PHE A 77 24.30 11.70 -19.51
CA PHE A 77 25.52 10.90 -19.62
C PHE A 77 25.61 10.02 -20.87
N ASP A 78 24.65 10.13 -21.80
CA ASP A 78 24.53 9.28 -23.00
C ASP A 78 24.63 7.78 -22.66
N TRP A 79 24.12 7.42 -21.48
CA TRP A 79 24.23 6.08 -20.94
C TRP A 79 23.03 5.25 -21.35
N GLU A 80 23.27 4.13 -22.05
CA GLU A 80 22.22 3.16 -22.33
C GLU A 80 22.27 1.97 -21.35
N PRO A 81 21.12 1.59 -20.76
CA PRO A 81 21.06 0.38 -19.96
C PRO A 81 21.36 -0.82 -20.86
N THR A 82 22.43 -1.56 -20.52
CA THR A 82 22.78 -2.82 -21.19
C THR A 82 21.72 -3.89 -20.88
N GLY A 83 20.64 -3.86 -21.66
CA GLY A 83 19.83 -4.98 -22.15
C GLY A 83 19.07 -5.90 -21.20
N THR A 84 19.37 -5.95 -19.89
CA THR A 84 18.93 -7.10 -19.07
C THR A 84 18.02 -6.76 -17.90
N GLN A 85 18.02 -5.52 -17.38
CA GLN A 85 17.20 -5.13 -16.22
C GLN A 85 15.84 -4.52 -16.58
N ALA A 86 15.76 -3.71 -17.65
CA ALA A 86 14.51 -3.02 -18.02
C ALA A 86 13.40 -3.97 -18.53
N GLN A 87 13.77 -5.18 -18.95
CA GLN A 87 12.81 -6.19 -19.40
C GLN A 87 12.13 -6.90 -18.22
N THR A 88 12.82 -7.04 -17.09
CA THR A 88 12.36 -7.84 -15.95
C THR A 88 11.15 -7.22 -15.25
N ASP A 89 11.08 -5.89 -15.13
CA ASP A 89 9.94 -5.25 -14.44
C ASP A 89 8.69 -5.20 -15.33
N LYS A 90 8.82 -5.00 -16.65
CA LYS A 90 7.67 -5.13 -17.58
C LYS A 90 7.16 -6.56 -17.64
N GLU A 91 8.05 -7.55 -17.68
CA GLU A 91 7.67 -8.97 -17.65
C GLU A 91 7.02 -9.35 -16.31
N ARG A 92 7.51 -8.82 -15.17
CA ARG A 92 6.89 -9.05 -13.85
C ARG A 92 5.53 -8.38 -13.72
N MET A 93 5.34 -7.16 -14.25
CA MET A 93 4.03 -6.50 -14.25
C MET A 93 3.03 -7.24 -15.14
N VAL A 94 3.45 -7.75 -16.30
CA VAL A 94 2.60 -8.56 -17.19
C VAL A 94 2.25 -9.90 -16.56
N ALA A 95 3.20 -10.57 -15.90
CA ALA A 95 2.94 -11.80 -15.16
C ALA A 95 1.95 -11.57 -14.00
N GLN A 96 2.13 -10.50 -13.21
CA GLN A 96 1.18 -10.14 -12.15
C GLN A 96 -0.21 -9.74 -12.68
N ALA A 97 -0.27 -9.11 -13.85
CA ALA A 97 -1.55 -8.81 -14.50
C ALA A 97 -2.26 -10.07 -14.98
N GLN A 98 -1.51 -11.06 -15.50
CA GLN A 98 -2.04 -12.36 -15.90
C GLN A 98 -2.52 -13.17 -14.69
N ASP A 99 -1.76 -13.23 -13.60
CA ASP A 99 -2.18 -13.89 -12.36
C ASP A 99 -3.49 -13.29 -11.79
N ARG A 100 -3.65 -11.96 -11.86
CA ARG A 100 -4.89 -11.29 -11.45
C ARG A 100 -6.06 -11.62 -12.39
N LEU A 101 -5.83 -11.68 -13.70
CA LEU A 101 -6.85 -12.06 -14.67
C LEU A 101 -7.29 -13.51 -14.47
N ASP A 102 -6.36 -14.43 -14.26
CA ASP A 102 -6.66 -15.83 -13.97
C ASP A 102 -7.41 -16.00 -12.65
N GLN A 103 -7.06 -15.23 -11.61
CA GLN A 103 -7.78 -15.22 -10.35
C GLN A 103 -9.21 -14.68 -10.49
N VAL A 104 -9.41 -13.61 -11.26
CA VAL A 104 -10.74 -13.07 -11.58
C VAL A 104 -11.53 -14.07 -12.41
N GLN A 105 -10.91 -14.74 -13.38
CA GLN A 105 -11.56 -15.70 -14.24
C GLN A 105 -11.94 -16.98 -13.49
N ALA A 106 -11.10 -17.44 -12.56
CA ALA A 106 -11.43 -18.52 -11.61
C ALA A 106 -12.56 -18.12 -10.66
N ALA A 107 -12.52 -16.90 -10.09
CA ALA A 107 -13.61 -16.37 -9.26
C ALA A 107 -14.92 -16.22 -10.05
N SER A 108 -14.85 -15.85 -11.32
CA SER A 108 -16.01 -15.72 -12.23
C SER A 108 -16.60 -17.08 -12.60
N SER A 109 -15.76 -18.11 -12.73
CA SER A 109 -16.18 -19.49 -13.04
C SER A 109 -16.78 -20.20 -11.81
N GLN A 110 -16.55 -19.66 -10.62
CA GLN A 110 -17.13 -20.13 -9.36
C GLN A 110 -18.47 -19.43 -9.00
N VAL A 111 -18.93 -18.48 -9.81
CA VAL A 111 -20.31 -17.99 -9.75
C VAL A 111 -21.20 -19.00 -10.47
N THR A 112 -21.38 -20.14 -9.82
CA THR A 112 -22.64 -20.89 -9.89
C THR A 112 -23.76 -19.88 -9.67
N ALA A 113 -24.65 -19.74 -10.66
CA ALA A 113 -25.96 -19.10 -10.67
C ALA A 113 -26.21 -17.94 -9.67
N PRO A 114 -26.74 -16.78 -10.10
CA PRO A 114 -27.19 -15.78 -9.13
C PRO A 114 -28.31 -16.40 -8.28
N ASP A 115 -28.00 -16.85 -7.07
CA ASP A 115 -28.97 -16.89 -5.99
C ASP A 115 -29.26 -15.42 -5.69
N GLU A 116 -30.27 -14.89 -6.35
CA GLU A 116 -30.81 -13.56 -6.05
C GLU A 116 -31.17 -13.55 -4.57
N SER A 117 -30.35 -12.90 -3.73
CA SER A 117 -30.66 -12.73 -2.32
C SER A 117 -32.02 -12.07 -2.20
N THR A 118 -33.03 -12.84 -1.83
CA THR A 118 -34.41 -12.39 -1.84
C THR A 118 -34.58 -11.29 -0.79
N ILE A 119 -35.63 -10.48 -0.92
CA ILE A 119 -35.95 -9.46 0.09
C ILE A 119 -36.12 -10.13 1.48
N ASP A 120 -36.53 -11.40 1.53
CA ASP A 120 -36.61 -12.18 2.76
C ASP A 120 -35.26 -12.44 3.43
N ASP A 121 -34.23 -12.79 2.64
CA ASP A 121 -32.88 -13.01 3.17
C ASP A 121 -32.31 -11.71 3.74
N GLN A 122 -32.55 -10.59 3.06
CA GLN A 122 -32.12 -9.26 3.50
C GLN A 122 -32.83 -8.80 4.78
N ILE A 123 -34.12 -9.13 4.93
CA ILE A 123 -34.86 -8.89 6.17
C ILE A 123 -34.27 -9.72 7.32
N ALA A 124 -34.04 -11.01 7.10
CA ALA A 124 -33.50 -11.91 8.13
C ALA A 124 -32.11 -11.47 8.60
N THR A 125 -31.24 -11.05 7.69
CA THR A 125 -29.93 -10.47 8.02
C THR A 125 -30.08 -9.20 8.85
N ALA A 126 -30.91 -8.24 8.42
CA ALA A 126 -31.12 -6.99 9.14
C ALA A 126 -31.70 -7.19 10.56
N GLU A 127 -32.57 -8.18 10.75
CA GLU A 127 -33.08 -8.55 12.09
C GLU A 127 -32.00 -9.20 12.95
N SER A 128 -31.18 -10.08 12.37
CA SER A 128 -30.07 -10.74 13.08
C SER A 128 -28.97 -9.76 13.51
N GLU A 129 -28.77 -8.70 12.73
CA GLU A 129 -27.84 -7.60 13.02
C GLU A 129 -28.44 -6.55 13.97
N GLY A 130 -29.71 -6.71 14.37
CA GLY A 130 -30.42 -5.78 15.25
C GLY A 130 -30.80 -4.45 14.58
N ASN A 131 -30.70 -4.36 13.25
CA ASN A 131 -31.05 -3.18 12.48
C ASN A 131 -32.55 -3.19 12.09
N TRP A 132 -33.40 -3.01 13.09
CA TRP A 132 -34.86 -3.09 12.95
C TRP A 132 -35.47 -2.03 12.03
N ASN A 133 -34.82 -0.87 11.88
CA ASN A 133 -35.31 0.18 10.97
C ASN A 133 -35.15 -0.25 9.51
N ALA A 134 -33.99 -0.82 9.15
CA ALA A 134 -33.76 -1.37 7.83
C ALA A 134 -34.70 -2.57 7.54
N ALA A 135 -34.86 -3.49 8.50
CA ALA A 135 -35.76 -4.62 8.38
C ALA A 135 -37.22 -4.19 8.15
N MET A 136 -37.70 -3.15 8.83
CA MET A 136 -39.07 -2.66 8.69
C MET A 136 -39.33 -2.02 7.32
N GLN A 137 -38.37 -1.26 6.78
CA GLN A 137 -38.49 -0.68 5.44
C GLN A 137 -38.53 -1.75 4.36
N LEU A 138 -37.68 -2.77 4.47
CA LEU A 138 -37.66 -3.91 3.56
C LEU A 138 -38.95 -4.74 3.66
N LYS A 139 -39.48 -4.96 4.87
CA LYS A 139 -40.80 -5.59 5.08
C LYS A 139 -41.93 -4.77 4.44
N MET A 140 -41.90 -3.44 4.54
CA MET A 140 -42.90 -2.58 3.93
C MET A 140 -42.85 -2.63 2.40
N GLN A 141 -41.64 -2.62 1.82
CA GLN A 141 -41.43 -2.78 0.39
C GLN A 141 -41.96 -4.13 -0.10
N LYS A 142 -41.67 -5.22 0.62
CA LYS A 142 -42.21 -6.55 0.32
C LYS A 142 -43.75 -6.57 0.36
N ALA A 143 -44.35 -5.92 1.36
CA ALA A 143 -45.80 -5.84 1.48
C ALA A 143 -46.40 -5.09 0.28
N LEU A 144 -45.82 -3.95 -0.11
CA LEU A 144 -46.25 -3.17 -1.28
C LEU A 144 -46.18 -3.99 -2.57
N ASP A 145 -45.08 -4.71 -2.80
CA ASP A 145 -44.92 -5.56 -3.97
C ASP A 145 -45.88 -6.76 -3.96
N SER A 146 -46.27 -7.26 -2.77
CA SER A 146 -47.24 -8.36 -2.65
C SER A 146 -48.70 -7.97 -2.93
N PHE A 147 -49.00 -6.66 -3.00
CA PHE A 147 -50.34 -6.15 -3.31
C PHE A 147 -50.50 -5.69 -4.78
N SER A 148 -49.44 -5.72 -5.58
CA SER A 148 -49.46 -5.35 -7.00
C SER A 148 -49.58 -6.56 -7.93
#